data_AF-A4J3W0-F1
#
_entry.id   AF-A4J3W0-F1
#
_cell.length_a   1.000
_cell.length_b   1.000
_cell.length_c   1.000
_cell.angle_alpha   90.00
_cell.angle_beta   90.00
_cell.angle_gamma   90.00
#
_symmetry.space_group_name_H-M   'P 1'
#
loop_
_entity.id
_entity.type
_entity.pdbx_description
1 polymer ?
#
loop_
_entity_poly.entity_id
_entity_poly.type
_entity_poly.pdbx_seq_one_letter_code
_entity_poly.pdbx_strand_id
1 'polypeptide(L)'
;MKKLIIIALLLLLLSFTGCASKDEGDNSTNPEPATQQQAESEPESLPEPNTSAMVDYIATKAKVDAKNINDQQTKEAIEFIKSNISDFFRDNKTMETGMYYGYLLEYAYKDTDNRVYAELGMDTYQAIKYVYRGAEKVEDQATQTNISQVRESLDAIE
;
A
#
# COMPACT_ATOMS: atom_id res chain seq x y z
N MET A 1 -29.02 -16.52 -3.98
CA MET A 1 -29.25 -16.75 -2.54
C MET A 1 -28.06 -16.18 -1.78
N LYS A 2 -28.25 -15.03 -1.13
CA LYS A 2 -27.18 -14.28 -0.44
C LYS A 2 -26.99 -14.86 0.96
N LYS A 3 -25.80 -15.38 1.27
CA LYS A 3 -25.45 -15.80 2.64
C LYS A 3 -24.67 -14.67 3.30
N LEU A 4 -25.34 -13.96 4.20
CA LEU A 4 -24.76 -12.94 5.08
C LEU A 4 -24.09 -13.67 6.25
N ILE A 5 -22.78 -13.48 6.44
CA ILE A 5 -22.05 -13.93 7.62
C ILE A 5 -21.81 -12.69 8.48
N ILE A 6 -22.53 -12.61 9.60
CA ILE A 6 -22.40 -11.59 10.64
C ILE A 6 -21.29 -12.06 11.59
N ILE A 7 -20.14 -11.39 11.59
CA ILE A 7 -19.09 -11.60 12.59
C ILE A 7 -19.34 -10.60 13.72
N ALA A 8 -19.71 -11.13 14.87
CA ALA A 8 -20.03 -10.38 16.07
C ALA A 8 -18.78 -9.72 16.69
N LEU A 9 -18.89 -8.42 16.91
CA LEU A 9 -17.95 -7.57 17.65
C LEU A 9 -18.10 -7.87 19.15
N LEU A 10 -17.08 -8.46 19.79
CA LEU A 10 -17.05 -8.69 21.23
C LEU A 10 -16.21 -7.60 21.92
N LEU A 11 -16.89 -6.58 22.43
CA LEU A 11 -16.35 -5.55 23.32
C LEU A 11 -16.19 -6.12 24.73
N LEU A 12 -14.95 -6.19 25.23
CA LEU A 12 -14.65 -6.50 26.63
C LEU A 12 -14.15 -5.24 27.33
N LEU A 13 -15.03 -4.61 28.12
CA LEU A 13 -14.72 -3.54 29.07
C LEU A 13 -14.46 -4.16 30.45
N LEU A 14 -13.30 -3.89 31.06
CA LEU A 14 -13.07 -4.13 32.49
C LEU A 14 -12.33 -2.93 33.14
N SER A 15 -13.18 -2.08 33.73
CA SER A 15 -13.09 -1.42 35.06
C SER A 15 -11.79 -0.82 35.60
N PHE A 16 -11.91 0.47 35.92
CA PHE A 16 -11.09 1.27 36.82
C PHE A 16 -10.98 0.67 38.24
N THR A 17 -9.80 0.81 38.85
CA THR A 17 -9.63 0.94 40.30
C THR A 17 -8.51 1.95 40.56
N GLY A 18 -8.87 3.08 41.16
CA GLY A 18 -7.93 4.11 41.59
C GLY A 18 -7.46 3.92 43.02
N CYS A 19 -6.35 4.58 43.34
CA CYS A 19 -5.99 5.01 44.70
C CYS A 19 -5.49 6.46 44.63
N ALA A 20 -6.08 7.31 45.48
CA ALA A 20 -5.62 8.64 45.87
C ALA A 20 -4.52 8.51 46.98
N SER A 21 -3.71 9.48 47.41
CA SER A 21 -3.81 10.95 47.50
C SER A 21 -2.43 11.59 47.81
N LYS A 22 -2.32 12.91 47.56
CA LYS A 22 -1.60 14.00 48.29
C LYS A 22 -0.05 13.96 48.36
N ASP A 23 0.70 15.07 48.24
CA ASP A 23 0.45 16.44 48.73
C ASP A 23 1.25 17.53 47.95
N GLU A 24 0.90 18.79 48.26
CA GLU A 24 1.20 20.11 47.68
C GLU A 24 2.67 20.59 47.61
N GLY A 25 2.95 21.62 46.78
CA GLY A 25 4.19 22.42 46.90
C GLY A 25 4.59 23.34 45.73
N ASP A 26 3.86 24.44 45.57
CA ASP A 26 4.26 25.81 45.17
C ASP A 26 5.31 26.15 44.06
N ASN A 27 4.88 27.15 43.29
CA ASN A 27 5.62 28.29 42.74
C ASN A 27 6.02 28.34 41.26
N SER A 28 5.60 29.47 40.70
CA SER A 28 5.62 29.95 39.33
C SER A 28 7.02 30.38 38.88
N THR A 29 7.47 29.92 37.70
CA THR A 29 8.36 30.72 36.83
C THR A 29 8.28 30.26 35.37
N ASN A 30 7.65 31.11 34.54
CA ASN A 30 7.92 31.41 33.12
C ASN A 30 8.30 30.28 32.12
N PRO A 31 7.52 30.01 31.05
CA PRO A 31 8.00 29.18 29.94
C PRO A 31 8.88 30.01 28.99
N GLU A 32 10.17 29.74 29.02
CA GLU A 32 11.11 30.12 27.96
C GLU A 32 10.71 29.40 26.66
N PRO A 33 10.75 30.05 25.48
CA PRO A 33 10.32 29.42 24.24
C PRO A 33 11.26 28.27 23.89
N ALA A 34 10.72 27.05 23.85
CA ALA A 34 11.40 25.89 23.32
C ALA A 34 11.73 26.13 21.84
N THR A 35 12.99 26.41 21.55
CA THR A 35 13.56 26.33 20.22
C THR A 35 13.28 24.94 19.67
N GLN A 36 12.34 24.85 18.72
CA GLN A 36 12.09 23.64 17.96
C GLN A 36 13.32 23.39 17.09
N GLN A 37 14.22 22.56 17.61
CA GLN A 37 15.33 22.01 16.87
C GLN A 37 14.72 21.07 15.84
N GLN A 38 14.61 21.57 14.61
CA GLN A 38 14.22 20.81 13.44
C GLN A 38 15.24 19.69 13.28
N ALA A 39 14.85 18.47 13.63
CA ALA A 39 15.63 17.28 13.38
C ALA A 39 15.75 17.15 11.86
N GLU A 40 16.91 17.53 11.35
CA GLU A 40 17.34 17.25 9.99
C GLU A 40 17.44 15.72 9.89
N SER A 41 16.43 15.12 9.26
CA SER A 41 16.37 13.67 9.07
C SER A 41 17.44 13.29 8.05
N GLU A 42 18.33 12.39 8.47
CA GLU A 42 19.21 11.64 7.58
C GLU A 42 18.35 11.01 6.46
N PRO A 43 18.79 11.00 5.18
CA PRO A 43 18.01 10.39 4.12
C PRO A 43 17.73 8.93 4.47
N GLU A 44 16.45 8.56 4.57
CA GLU A 44 16.06 7.16 4.75
C GLU A 44 16.69 6.33 3.62
N SER A 45 17.56 5.40 4.01
CA SER A 45 18.10 4.42 3.07
C SER A 45 16.95 3.62 2.48
N LEU A 46 16.97 3.38 1.16
CA LEU A 46 15.99 2.52 0.51
C LEU A 46 15.98 1.13 1.16
N PRO A 47 14.80 0.54 1.41
CA PRO A 47 14.73 -0.83 1.92
C PRO A 47 15.39 -1.83 0.97
N GLU A 48 15.80 -2.98 1.50
CA GLU A 48 16.38 -4.04 0.67
C GLU A 48 15.34 -4.64 -0.29
N PRO A 49 15.74 -4.98 -1.53
CA PRO A 49 14.87 -5.66 -2.47
C PRO A 49 14.36 -7.02 -1.94
N ASN A 50 13.27 -7.52 -2.50
CA ASN A 50 12.59 -8.77 -2.13
C ASN A 50 12.08 -8.83 -0.67
N THR A 51 11.86 -7.67 -0.03
CA THR A 51 11.35 -7.58 1.35
C THR A 51 9.96 -6.98 1.41
N SER A 52 9.21 -7.27 2.49
CA SER A 52 7.96 -6.56 2.79
C SER A 52 8.19 -5.05 2.99
N ALA A 53 9.33 -4.65 3.55
CA ALA A 53 9.66 -3.24 3.74
C ALA A 53 9.76 -2.48 2.41
N MET A 54 10.32 -3.10 1.36
CA MET A 54 10.32 -2.51 0.02
C MET A 54 8.91 -2.42 -0.57
N VAL A 55 8.06 -3.44 -0.36
CA VAL A 55 6.65 -3.38 -0.80
C VAL A 55 5.90 -2.23 -0.11
N ASP A 56 6.08 -2.07 1.21
CA ASP A 56 5.46 -0.99 1.99
C ASP A 56 5.97 0.39 1.56
N TYR A 57 7.27 0.51 1.26
CA TYR A 57 7.87 1.72 0.70
C TYR A 57 7.26 2.08 -0.66
N ILE A 58 7.17 1.11 -1.58
CA ILE A 58 6.59 1.30 -2.90
C ILE A 58 5.12 1.72 -2.79
N ALA A 59 4.33 1.03 -1.96
CA ALA A 59 2.92 1.35 -1.74
C ALA A 59 2.77 2.78 -1.16
N THR A 60 3.58 3.15 -0.18
CA THR A 60 3.56 4.49 0.42
C THR A 60 3.90 5.56 -0.60
N LYS A 61 4.95 5.36 -1.40
CA LYS A 61 5.34 6.28 -2.46
C LYS A 61 4.24 6.43 -3.50
N ALA A 62 3.70 5.32 -4.01
CA ALA A 62 2.63 5.33 -4.99
C ALA A 62 1.36 6.03 -4.46
N LYS A 63 1.02 5.86 -3.18
CA LYS A 63 -0.11 6.54 -2.53
C LYS A 63 0.05 8.06 -2.49
N VAL A 64 1.27 8.54 -2.27
CA VAL A 64 1.57 9.98 -2.30
C VAL A 64 1.44 10.52 -3.72
N ASP A 65 2.05 9.83 -4.69
CA ASP A 65 2.07 10.23 -6.09
C ASP A 65 0.65 10.20 -6.71
N ALA A 66 -0.17 9.21 -6.32
CA ALA A 66 -1.55 9.03 -6.78
C ALA A 66 -2.45 10.26 -6.53
N LYS A 67 -2.13 11.10 -5.54
CA LYS A 67 -2.91 12.32 -5.23
C LYS A 67 -2.90 13.33 -6.37
N ASN A 68 -1.86 13.32 -7.21
CA ASN A 68 -1.67 14.27 -8.30
C ASN A 68 -1.45 13.56 -9.63
N ILE A 69 -1.89 12.30 -9.75
CA ILE A 69 -1.79 11.56 -11.01
C ILE A 69 -2.55 12.31 -12.11
N ASN A 70 -2.01 12.28 -13.32
CA ASN A 70 -2.67 12.79 -14.52
C ASN A 70 -2.87 11.68 -15.55
N ASP A 71 -3.67 11.97 -16.59
CA ASP A 71 -4.01 11.01 -17.64
C ASP A 71 -2.80 10.39 -18.35
N GLN A 72 -1.70 11.15 -18.48
CA GLN A 72 -0.47 10.64 -19.09
C GLN A 72 0.18 9.57 -18.21
N GLN A 73 0.27 9.82 -16.90
CA GLN A 73 0.79 8.85 -15.94
C GLN A 73 -0.11 7.60 -15.83
N THR A 74 -1.42 7.77 -15.94
CA THR A 74 -2.36 6.64 -15.99
C THR A 74 -2.11 5.77 -17.22
N LYS A 75 -1.95 6.39 -18.40
CA LYS A 75 -1.61 5.65 -19.63
C LYS A 75 -0.27 4.95 -19.53
N GLU A 76 0.74 5.61 -18.97
CA GLU A 76 2.07 5.01 -18.75
C GLU A 76 1.99 3.77 -17.85
N ALA A 77 1.22 3.85 -16.76
CA ALA A 77 1.01 2.71 -15.87
C ALA A 77 0.33 1.53 -16.60
N ILE A 78 -0.75 1.79 -17.33
CA ILE A 78 -1.48 0.75 -18.08
C ILE A 78 -0.59 0.13 -19.16
N GLU A 79 0.12 0.94 -19.94
CA GLU A 79 1.02 0.46 -21.00
C GLU A 79 2.19 -0.35 -20.45
N PHE A 80 2.76 0.06 -19.31
CA PHE A 80 3.78 -0.74 -18.64
C PHE A 80 3.25 -2.11 -18.25
N ILE A 81 2.07 -2.16 -17.62
CA ILE A 81 1.44 -3.41 -17.17
C ILE A 81 1.17 -4.32 -18.37
N LYS A 82 0.54 -3.79 -19.42
CA LYS A 82 0.24 -4.50 -20.67
C LYS A 82 1.49 -5.05 -21.34
N SER A 83 2.57 -4.27 -21.39
CA SER A 83 3.83 -4.66 -22.04
C SER A 83 4.65 -5.68 -21.26
N ASN A 84 4.40 -5.83 -19.94
CA ASN A 84 5.21 -6.69 -19.07
C ASN A 84 4.44 -7.87 -18.46
N ILE A 85 3.12 -7.99 -18.63
CA ILE A 85 2.32 -9.07 -18.02
C ILE A 85 2.74 -10.50 -18.40
N SER A 86 3.42 -10.68 -19.54
CA SER A 86 3.99 -11.97 -19.94
C SER A 86 5.28 -12.34 -19.20
N ASP A 87 5.95 -11.34 -18.59
CA ASP A 87 7.29 -11.49 -18.03
C ASP A 87 7.55 -10.51 -16.86
N PHE A 88 6.60 -10.41 -15.93
CA PHE A 88 6.75 -9.53 -14.77
C PHE A 88 7.88 -9.93 -13.83
N PHE A 89 8.21 -11.22 -13.81
CA PHE A 89 9.07 -11.83 -12.80
C PHE A 89 10.55 -11.92 -13.21
N ARG A 90 10.94 -11.36 -14.35
CA ARG A 90 12.32 -11.47 -14.86
C ARG A 90 13.38 -10.85 -13.95
N ASP A 91 13.04 -9.78 -13.24
CA ASP A 91 13.96 -9.04 -12.39
C ASP A 91 13.21 -8.18 -11.36
N ASN A 92 13.89 -7.86 -10.25
CA ASN A 92 13.32 -7.05 -9.17
C ASN A 92 12.83 -5.69 -9.66
N LYS A 93 13.56 -5.03 -10.56
CA LYS A 93 13.20 -3.70 -11.06
C LYS A 93 11.83 -3.72 -11.75
N THR A 94 11.56 -4.75 -12.54
CA THR A 94 10.30 -4.94 -13.26
C THR A 94 9.16 -5.21 -12.29
N MET A 95 9.41 -6.06 -11.29
CA MET A 95 8.44 -6.35 -10.23
C MET A 95 8.13 -5.11 -9.39
N GLU A 96 9.14 -4.38 -8.94
CA GLU A 96 8.99 -3.14 -8.17
C GLU A 96 8.24 -2.06 -8.97
N THR A 97 8.56 -1.90 -10.25
CA THR A 97 7.85 -0.97 -11.14
C THR A 97 6.39 -1.38 -11.36
N GLY A 98 6.13 -2.68 -11.54
CA GLY A 98 4.79 -3.22 -11.66
C GLY A 98 3.96 -3.03 -10.39
N MET A 99 4.55 -3.26 -9.21
CA MET A 99 3.90 -2.95 -7.92
C MET A 99 3.65 -1.45 -7.79
N TYR A 100 4.61 -0.59 -8.14
CA TYR A 100 4.43 0.86 -8.09
C TYR A 100 3.24 1.31 -8.94
N TYR A 101 3.18 0.89 -10.20
CA TYR A 101 2.06 1.25 -11.08
C TYR A 101 0.74 0.62 -10.63
N GLY A 102 0.77 -0.60 -10.10
CA GLY A 102 -0.41 -1.25 -9.52
C GLY A 102 -1.00 -0.42 -8.35
N TYR A 103 -0.16 -0.08 -7.37
CA TYR A 103 -0.58 0.77 -6.25
C TYR A 103 -0.98 2.18 -6.68
N LEU A 104 -0.28 2.76 -7.66
CA LEU A 104 -0.57 4.09 -8.18
C LEU A 104 -2.00 4.16 -8.74
N LEU A 105 -2.37 3.17 -9.58
CA LEU A 105 -3.70 3.05 -10.17
C LEU A 105 -4.78 2.77 -9.10
N GLU A 106 -4.54 1.83 -8.19
CA GLU A 106 -5.48 1.55 -7.10
C GLU A 106 -5.74 2.81 -6.28
N TYR A 107 -4.71 3.47 -5.77
CA TYR A 107 -4.89 4.63 -4.89
C TYR A 107 -5.49 5.84 -5.60
N ALA A 108 -5.23 6.01 -6.90
CA ALA A 108 -5.80 7.09 -7.68
C ALA A 108 -7.29 6.92 -7.93
N TYR A 109 -7.75 5.68 -8.19
CA TYR A 109 -9.07 5.44 -8.76
C TYR A 109 -10.03 4.68 -7.84
N LYS A 110 -9.58 4.08 -6.73
CA LYS A 110 -10.41 3.27 -5.82
C LYS A 110 -11.58 4.02 -5.17
N ASP A 111 -11.60 5.34 -5.22
CA ASP A 111 -12.69 6.16 -4.66
C ASP A 111 -13.41 6.97 -5.76
N THR A 112 -13.19 6.60 -7.03
CA THR A 112 -13.77 7.25 -8.21
C THR A 112 -14.78 6.33 -8.92
N ASP A 113 -15.42 6.81 -9.98
CA ASP A 113 -16.27 5.99 -10.85
C ASP A 113 -15.47 5.11 -11.82
N ASN A 114 -14.17 5.39 -12.01
CA ASN A 114 -13.28 4.60 -12.89
C ASN A 114 -12.70 3.38 -12.17
N ARG A 115 -13.59 2.51 -11.69
CA ARG A 115 -13.24 1.34 -10.88
C ARG A 115 -12.32 0.34 -11.60
N VAL A 116 -12.43 0.24 -12.91
CA VAL A 116 -11.61 -0.65 -13.75
C VAL A 116 -10.11 -0.38 -13.59
N TYR A 117 -9.69 0.89 -13.44
CA TYR A 117 -8.28 1.21 -13.21
C TYR A 117 -7.82 0.79 -11.82
N ALA A 118 -8.69 0.92 -10.82
CA ALA A 118 -8.38 0.50 -9.46
C ALA A 118 -8.27 -1.03 -9.37
N GLU A 119 -9.15 -1.76 -10.06
CA GLU A 119 -9.13 -3.22 -10.16
C GLU A 119 -7.87 -3.71 -10.86
N LEU A 120 -7.53 -3.15 -12.02
CA LEU A 120 -6.25 -3.42 -12.70
C LEU A 120 -5.06 -3.21 -11.76
N GLY A 121 -5.06 -2.09 -11.03
CA GLY A 121 -4.00 -1.76 -10.10
C GLY A 121 -3.86 -2.79 -8.97
N MET A 122 -4.99 -3.15 -8.37
CA MET A 122 -5.10 -4.12 -7.29
C MET A 122 -4.62 -5.51 -7.72
N ASP A 123 -5.08 -5.99 -8.87
CA ASP A 123 -4.70 -7.30 -9.39
C ASP A 123 -3.19 -7.35 -9.70
N THR A 124 -2.66 -6.26 -10.25
CA THR A 124 -1.24 -6.16 -10.65
C THR A 124 -0.30 -6.31 -9.46
N TYR A 125 -0.45 -5.50 -8.41
CA TYR A 125 0.48 -5.62 -7.29
C TYR A 125 0.29 -6.93 -6.52
N GLN A 126 -0.93 -7.50 -6.51
CA GLN A 126 -1.19 -8.78 -5.86
C GLN A 126 -0.51 -9.93 -6.60
N ALA A 127 -0.55 -9.93 -7.94
CA ALA A 127 0.15 -10.92 -8.76
C ALA A 127 1.68 -10.89 -8.51
N ILE A 128 2.24 -9.72 -8.19
CA ILE A 128 3.68 -9.53 -8.08
C ILE A 128 4.19 -9.71 -6.64
N LYS A 129 3.55 -9.10 -5.63
CA LYS A 129 4.15 -8.91 -4.30
C LYS A 129 4.44 -10.21 -3.53
N TYR A 130 3.70 -11.29 -3.82
CA TYR A 130 3.90 -12.57 -3.13
C TYR A 130 5.10 -13.32 -3.71
N VAL A 131 5.26 -13.31 -5.03
CA VAL A 131 6.46 -13.83 -5.68
C VAL A 131 7.68 -12.98 -5.33
N TYR A 132 7.54 -11.65 -5.33
CA TYR A 132 8.62 -10.72 -5.00
C TYR A 132 9.27 -11.00 -3.65
N ARG A 133 8.44 -11.32 -2.65
CA ARG A 133 8.88 -11.60 -1.27
C ARG A 133 9.23 -13.08 -1.04
N GLY A 134 9.22 -13.89 -2.09
CA GLY A 134 9.45 -15.34 -2.01
C GLY A 134 8.38 -16.13 -1.26
N ALA A 135 7.19 -15.55 -1.08
CA ALA A 135 6.06 -16.22 -0.41
C ALA A 135 5.29 -17.16 -1.35
N GLU A 136 5.29 -16.86 -2.65
CA GLU A 136 4.74 -17.68 -3.73
C GLU A 136 5.80 -17.88 -4.82
N LYS A 137 5.59 -18.90 -5.65
CA LYS A 137 6.34 -19.13 -6.89
C LYS A 137 5.53 -18.68 -8.09
N VAL A 138 6.21 -18.37 -9.19
CA VAL A 138 5.55 -18.00 -10.46
C VAL A 138 4.53 -19.06 -10.88
N GLU A 139 4.83 -20.34 -10.68
CA GLU A 139 3.97 -21.45 -11.10
C GLU A 139 2.81 -21.75 -10.14
N ASP A 140 2.74 -21.09 -8.98
CA ASP A 140 1.69 -21.36 -8.01
C ASP A 140 0.31 -20.98 -8.60
N GLN A 141 -0.70 -21.81 -8.32
CA GLN A 141 -2.05 -21.59 -8.85
C GLN A 141 -2.60 -20.22 -8.45
N ALA A 142 -2.30 -19.75 -7.24
CA ALA A 142 -2.69 -18.42 -6.76
C ALA A 142 -2.07 -17.32 -7.62
N THR A 143 -0.76 -17.38 -7.86
CA THR A 143 -0.05 -16.44 -8.73
C THR A 143 -0.62 -16.45 -10.15
N GLN A 144 -0.82 -17.63 -10.75
CA GLN A 144 -1.39 -17.74 -12.11
C GLN A 144 -2.82 -17.20 -12.19
N THR A 145 -3.62 -17.36 -11.14
CA THR A 145 -4.97 -16.81 -11.04
C THR A 145 -4.92 -15.28 -11.03
N ASN A 146 -4.02 -14.69 -10.22
CA ASN A 146 -3.85 -13.24 -10.17
C ASN A 146 -3.38 -12.68 -11.52
N ILE A 147 -2.48 -13.37 -12.24
CA ILE A 147 -2.07 -12.97 -13.60
C ILE A 147 -3.26 -12.99 -14.58
N SER A 148 -4.15 -13.98 -14.48
CA SER A 148 -5.39 -14.02 -15.29
C SER A 148 -6.26 -12.81 -15.02
N GLN A 149 -6.45 -12.45 -13.75
CA GLN A 149 -7.23 -11.27 -13.35
C GLN A 149 -6.64 -9.97 -13.91
N VAL A 150 -5.31 -9.82 -13.91
CA VAL A 150 -4.67 -8.67 -14.56
C VAL A 150 -5.00 -8.59 -16.06
N ARG A 151 -5.01 -9.73 -16.77
CA ARG A 151 -5.38 -9.76 -18.20
C ARG A 151 -6.85 -9.41 -18.41
N GLU A 152 -7.74 -9.95 -17.59
CA GLU A 152 -9.17 -9.64 -17.63
C GLU A 152 -9.43 -8.15 -17.37
N SER A 153 -8.72 -7.56 -16.39
CA SER A 153 -8.77 -6.13 -16.08
C SER A 153 -8.21 -5.26 -17.21
N LEU A 154 -7.19 -5.70 -17.95
CA LEU A 154 -6.69 -5.01 -19.15
C LEU A 154 -7.69 -5.07 -20.29
N ASP A 155 -8.28 -6.24 -20.55
CA ASP A 155 -9.28 -6.43 -21.62
C ASP A 155 -10.54 -5.57 -21.38
N ALA A 156 -10.87 -5.27 -20.12
CA ALA A 156 -12.00 -4.42 -19.75
C ALA A 156 -11.75 -2.90 -19.97
N ILE A 157 -10.51 -2.50 -20.24
CA ILE A 157 -10.13 -1.10 -20.52
C ILE A 157 -10.19 -0.79 -22.03
N GLU A 158 -10.08 -1.81 -22.89
CA GLU A 158 -10.13 -1.70 -24.37
C GLU A 158 -11.56 -1.61 -24.92
#